data_AF-A0A645JA14-F1
#
_entry.id   AF-A0A645JA14-F1
#
_cell.length_a   1.000
_cell.length_b   1.000
_cell.length_c   1.000
_cell.angle_alpha   90.00
_cell.angle_beta   90.00
_cell.angle_gamma   90.00
#
_symmetry.space_group_name_H-M   'P 1'
#
loop_
_entity.id
_entity.type
_entity.pdbx_description
1 polymer ?
#
loop_
_entity_poly.entity_id
_entity_poly.type
_entity_poly.pdbx_seq_one_letter_code
_entity_poly.pdbx_strand_id
1 'polypeptide(L)' 'MRKNQNSNEISNITNPLSALQNPGDNMSARVTDSNRKVLKVETGNTKYSATQYPNGTIVETKTTKKK' A
#
# COMPACT_ATOMS: atom_id res chain seq x y z
N MET A 1 -0.21 2.15 40.92
CA MET A 1 -1.10 1.45 39.95
C MET A 1 -0.39 1.41 38.60
N ARG A 2 -0.11 0.22 38.07
CA ARG A 2 0.43 -0.01 36.73
C ARG A 2 -0.71 0.17 35.71
N LYS A 3 -0.52 0.96 34.65
CA LYS A 3 -1.38 0.89 33.45
C LYS A 3 -0.59 0.17 32.35
N ASN A 4 -1.20 -0.89 31.85
CA ASN A 4 -0.66 -1.78 30.84
C ASN A 4 -1.66 -1.81 29.67
N GLN A 5 -1.10 -1.88 28.46
CA GLN A 5 -1.66 -2.43 27.21
C GLN A 5 -2.40 -1.50 26.22
N ASN A 6 -1.66 -1.15 25.16
CA ASN A 6 -1.92 -1.38 23.73
C ASN A 6 -3.38 -1.47 23.24
N SER A 7 -3.73 -0.64 22.26
CA SER A 7 -4.15 -1.13 20.92
C SER A 7 -4.43 0.03 19.95
N ASN A 8 -3.63 0.07 18.88
CA ASN A 8 -4.04 0.34 17.51
C ASN A 8 -4.98 1.53 17.25
N GLU A 9 -4.42 2.73 17.11
CA GLU A 9 -4.99 3.70 16.19
C GLU A 9 -3.95 4.03 15.13
N ILE A 10 -4.39 3.88 13.88
CA ILE A 10 -3.63 3.92 12.64
C ILE A 10 -2.94 5.28 12.55
N SER A 11 -1.70 5.36 13.04
CA SER A 11 -0.90 6.58 12.99
C SER A 11 -0.38 6.79 11.58
N ASN A 12 -0.91 7.83 10.95
CA ASN A 12 -0.28 8.66 9.92
C ASN A 12 0.46 7.92 8.80
N ILE A 13 -0.15 7.92 7.60
CA ILE A 13 0.60 7.80 6.34
C ILE A 13 1.36 9.12 6.15
N THR A 14 2.39 9.32 6.98
CA THR A 14 3.35 10.42 6.89
C THR A 14 4.25 10.12 5.69
N ASN A 15 3.94 10.79 4.57
CA ASN A 15 4.73 10.86 3.35
C ASN A 15 4.69 9.59 2.45
N PRO A 16 3.85 9.55 1.39
CA PRO A 16 3.81 8.41 0.46
C PRO A 16 5.14 8.18 -0.28
N LEU A 17 6.01 9.20 -0.32
CA LEU A 17 7.36 9.09 -0.86
C LEU A 17 8.29 8.17 -0.04
N SER A 18 7.97 7.92 1.23
CA SER A 18 8.76 7.01 2.07
C SER A 18 8.78 5.56 1.57
N ALA A 19 7.80 5.19 0.73
CA ALA A 19 7.71 3.88 0.10
C ALA A 19 8.62 3.72 -1.14
N LEU A 20 9.14 4.82 -1.70
CA LEU A 20 10.04 4.83 -2.86
C LEU A 20 11.42 5.31 -2.39
N GLN A 21 12.28 4.37 -1.99
CA GLN A 21 13.55 4.70 -1.34
C GLN A 21 14.75 4.64 -2.29
N ASN A 22 14.63 3.88 -3.39
CA ASN A 22 15.75 3.62 -4.30
C ASN A 22 15.43 4.12 -5.72
N PRO A 23 16.45 4.55 -6.48
CA PRO A 23 16.31 4.80 -7.91
C PRO A 23 15.74 3.58 -8.65
N GLY A 24 14.68 3.79 -9.43
CA GLY A 24 13.97 2.72 -10.13
C GLY A 24 12.73 2.19 -9.38
N ASP A 25 12.53 2.56 -8.12
CA ASP A 25 11.25 2.34 -7.44
C ASP A 25 10.15 3.17 -8.13
N ASN A 26 8.93 2.65 -8.20
CA ASN A 26 7.80 3.31 -8.87
C ASN A 26 6.49 3.15 -8.08
N MET A 27 5.70 4.21 -8.02
CA MET A 27 4.34 4.20 -7.48
C MET A 27 3.37 4.85 -8.46
N SER A 28 2.23 4.21 -8.69
CA SER A 28 1.12 4.81 -9.42
C SER A 28 -0.19 4.61 -8.68
N ALA A 29 -1.02 5.65 -8.68
CA ALA A 29 -2.36 5.62 -8.13
C ALA A 29 -3.33 6.16 -9.17
N ARG A 30 -4.49 5.52 -9.31
CA ARG A 30 -5.57 6.02 -10.17
C ARG A 30 -6.94 5.63 -9.65
N VAL A 31 -7.93 6.43 -10.01
CA VAL A 31 -9.35 6.04 -9.96
C VAL A 31 -9.78 5.68 -11.37
N THR A 32 -10.46 4.54 -11.54
CA THR A 32 -10.98 4.11 -12.84
C THR A 32 -12.36 4.68 -13.12
N ASP A 33 -12.82 4.65 -14.37
CA ASP A 33 -14.17 5.08 -14.75
C ASP A 33 -15.28 4.28 -14.02
N SER A 34 -14.95 3.06 -13.59
CA SER A 34 -15.80 2.20 -12.75
C SER A 34 -15.65 2.45 -11.24
N ASN A 35 -15.11 3.60 -10.82
CA ASN A 35 -14.88 4.01 -9.44
C ASN A 35 -14.00 3.05 -8.60
N ARG A 36 -13.14 2.26 -9.24
CA ARG A 36 -12.15 1.44 -8.52
C ARG A 36 -10.95 2.31 -8.19
N LYS A 37 -10.46 2.24 -6.95
CA LYS A 37 -9.23 2.91 -6.53
C LYS A 37 -8.09 1.91 -6.61
N VAL A 38 -7.10 2.18 -7.45
CA VAL A 38 -5.99 1.27 -7.72
C VAL A 38 -4.69 1.93 -7.28
N LEU A 39 -3.92 1.22 -6.45
CA LEU A 39 -2.54 1.54 -6.08
C LEU A 39 -1.64 0.44 -6.63
N LYS A 40 -0.51 0.84 -7.22
CA LYS A 40 0.59 -0.08 -7.58
C LYS A 40 1.90 0.50 -7.09
N VAL A 41 2.73 -0.37 -6.51
CA VAL A 41 4.06 -0.05 -6.00
C VAL A 41 5.03 -1.12 -6.50
N GLU A 42 6.16 -0.71 -7.04
CA GLU A 42 7.25 -1.59 -7.46
C GLU A 42 8.55 -1.12 -6.81
N THR A 43 9.19 -2.01 -6.04
CA THR A 43 10.44 -1.73 -5.35
C THR A 43 11.41 -2.89 -5.52
N GLY A 44 12.48 -2.69 -6.29
CA GLY A 44 13.47 -3.72 -6.63
C GLY A 44 12.85 -5.06 -7.07
N ASN A 45 12.89 -6.07 -6.19
CA ASN A 45 12.37 -7.41 -6.46
C ASN A 45 10.90 -7.63 -6.05
N THR A 46 10.24 -6.61 -5.51
CA THR A 46 8.87 -6.70 -5.00
C THR A 46 7.91 -5.85 -5.82
N LYS A 47 6.77 -6.42 -6.16
CA LYS A 47 5.62 -5.69 -6.70
C LYS A 47 4.46 -5.85 -5.73
N TYR A 48 3.78 -4.75 -5.43
CA TYR A 48 2.57 -4.72 -4.63
C TYR A 48 1.49 -3.95 -5.38
N SER A 49 0.25 -4.43 -5.29
CA SER A 49 -0.91 -3.70 -5.81
C SER A 49 -2.12 -3.91 -4.92
N ALA A 50 -2.90 -2.85 -4.74
CA ALA A 50 -4.19 -2.89 -4.07
C ALA A 50 -5.25 -2.29 -4.98
N THR A 51 -6.40 -2.95 -5.09
CA THR A 51 -7.58 -2.43 -5.78
C THR A 51 -8.75 -2.43 -4.82
N GLN A 52 -9.25 -1.25 -4.49
CA GLN A 52 -10.51 -1.06 -3.77
C GLN A 52 -11.65 -0.90 -4.78
N TYR A 53 -12.65 -1.77 -4.67
CA TYR A 53 -13.87 -1.73 -5.45
C TYR A 53 -14.90 -0.78 -4.83
N PRO A 54 -15.90 -0.29 -5.61
CA PRO A 54 -16.93 0.61 -5.10
C PRO A 54 -17.73 0.03 -3.92
N ASN A 55 -17.90 -1.29 -3.87
CA ASN A 55 -18.56 -2.00 -2.78
C ASN A 55 -17.70 -2.10 -1.49
N GLY A 56 -16.52 -1.49 -1.48
CA GLY A 56 -15.59 -1.51 -0.36
C GLY A 56 -14.64 -2.73 -0.33
N THR A 57 -14.83 -3.74 -1.18
CA THR A 57 -13.91 -4.88 -1.26
C THR A 57 -12.52 -4.42 -1.67
N ILE A 58 -11.48 -4.93 -1.01
CA ILE A 58 -10.08 -4.66 -1.36
C ILE A 58 -9.42 -5.97 -1.80
N VAL A 59 -8.82 -5.97 -2.98
CA VAL A 59 -7.99 -7.07 -3.48
C VAL A 59 -6.54 -6.61 -3.49
N GLU A 60 -5.71 -7.34 -2.77
CA GLU A 60 -4.28 -7.09 -2.66
C GLU A 60 -3.48 -8.19 -3.37
N THR A 61 -2.35 -7.82 -3.95
CA THR A 61 -1.42 -8.77 -4.55
C THR A 61 -0.01 -8.33 -4.25
N LYS A 62 0.81 -9.26 -3.74
CA LYS A 62 2.23 -9.06 -3.50
C LYS A 62 3.01 -10.16 -4.22
N THR A 63 3.98 -9.77 -5.03
CA THR A 63 4.89 -10.68 -5.72
C THR A 63 6.31 -10.31 -5.34
N THR A 64 7.10 -11.30 -4.92
CA THR A 64 8.52 -11.12 -4.62
C THR A 64 9.33 -12.13 -5.40
N LYS A 65 10.28 -11.66 -6.21
CA LYS A 65 11.26 -12.52 -6.87
C LYS A 65 12.31 -12.95 -5.85
N LYS A 66 12.34 -14.24 -5.51
CA LYS A 66 13.46 -14.84 -4.77
C LYS A 66 14.64 -14.99 -5.74
N LYS A 67 15.82 -14.54 -5.32
CA LYS A 67 17.07 -14.76 -6.05
C LYS A 67 17.58 -16.17 -5.81
#